data_AF-F3Z5P9-F1
#
_entry.id   AF-F3Z5P9-F1
#
_cell.length_a   1.000
_cell.length_b   1.000
_cell.length_c   1.000
_cell.angle_alpha   90.00
_cell.angle_beta   90.00
_cell.angle_gamma   90.00
#
_symmetry.space_group_name_H-M   'P 1'
#
loop_
_entity.id
_entity.type
_entity.pdbx_description
1 polymer ?
#
loop_
_entity_poly.entity_id
_entity_poly.type
_entity_poly.pdbx_seq_one_letter_code
_entity_poly.pdbx_strand_id
1 'polypeptide(L)'
;MYGAADLRLVRQIRALQEVGFGLEETRPFVECLRAGHEEGDTCPASLGGYRRKLTEMDALVAQVLAARARVAAQLARAEEAVRALAGAAPPEPGCALAPVPPVPATPTAEETRHAGHH
;
A
#
# COMPACT_ATOMS: atom_id res chain seq x y z
N MET A 1 39.87 26.14 -9.15
CA MET A 1 40.10 25.82 -7.71
C MET A 1 38.79 26.11 -7.00
N TYR A 2 38.23 25.14 -6.29
CA TYR A 2 37.00 25.35 -5.50
C TYR A 2 37.35 26.12 -4.21
N GLY A 3 36.65 27.21 -3.96
CA GLY A 3 36.85 28.08 -2.80
C GLY A 3 35.89 27.80 -1.65
N ALA A 4 36.03 28.55 -0.54
CA ALA A 4 35.14 28.43 0.61
C ALA A 4 33.66 28.70 0.26
N ALA A 5 33.40 29.55 -0.74
CA ALA A 5 32.06 29.83 -1.24
C ALA A 5 31.41 28.61 -1.91
N ASP A 6 32.17 27.85 -2.70
CA ASP A 6 31.66 26.64 -3.34
C ASP A 6 31.37 25.54 -2.31
N LEU A 7 32.22 25.42 -1.30
CA LEU A 7 31.99 24.48 -0.20
C LEU A 7 30.73 24.83 0.60
N ARG A 8 30.40 26.13 0.75
CA ARG A 8 29.13 26.55 1.38
C ARG A 8 27.93 26.10 0.56
N LEU A 9 27.96 26.28 -0.77
CA LEU A 9 26.90 25.82 -1.65
C LEU A 9 26.66 24.31 -1.53
N VAL A 10 27.73 23.50 -1.56
CA VAL A 10 27.61 22.04 -1.44
C VAL A 10 27.05 21.64 -0.08
N ARG A 11 27.47 22.30 1.02
CA ARG A 11 26.91 22.05 2.35
C ARG A 11 25.42 22.40 2.42
N GLN A 12 25.02 23.55 1.86
CA GLN A 12 23.62 23.93 1.79
C GLN A 12 22.78 22.90 1.04
N ILE A 13 23.25 22.46 -0.13
CA ILE A 13 22.55 21.46 -0.93
C ILE A 13 22.39 20.15 -0.15
N ARG A 14 23.46 19.64 0.49
CA ARG A 14 23.40 18.41 1.28
C ARG A 14 22.42 18.50 2.45
N ALA A 15 22.45 19.61 3.20
CA ALA A 15 21.52 19.83 4.30
C ALA A 15 20.05 19.82 3.84
N LEU A 16 19.75 20.42 2.68
CA LEU A 16 18.40 20.38 2.10
C LEU A 16 18.03 18.98 1.60
N GLN A 17 18.96 18.25 1.01
CA GLN A 17 18.73 16.87 0.57
C GLN A 17 18.46 15.91 1.75
N GLU A 18 19.11 16.12 2.89
CA GLU A 18 18.85 15.37 4.13
C GLU A 18 17.41 15.55 4.64
N VAL A 19 16.81 16.71 4.40
CA VAL A 19 15.38 16.99 4.72
C VAL A 19 14.43 16.34 3.70
N GLY A 20 14.89 16.06 2.48
CA GLY A 20 14.07 15.48 1.41
C GLY A 20 13.82 16.40 0.21
N PHE A 21 14.62 17.45 0.03
CA PHE A 21 14.62 18.22 -1.21
C PHE A 21 15.37 17.47 -2.31
N GLY A 22 14.79 17.43 -3.51
CA GLY A 22 15.49 17.07 -4.74
C GLY A 22 16.46 18.17 -5.17
N LEU A 23 17.46 17.83 -5.99
CA LEU A 23 18.50 18.76 -6.43
C LEU A 23 17.92 20.02 -7.09
N GLU A 24 16.97 19.86 -8.02
CA GLU A 24 16.33 21.00 -8.69
C GLU A 24 15.55 21.90 -7.72
N GLU A 25 14.99 21.32 -6.66
CA GLU A 25 14.24 22.05 -5.65
C GLU A 25 15.15 22.90 -4.76
N THR A 26 16.44 22.57 -4.68
CA THR A 26 17.45 23.37 -3.95
C THR A 26 17.88 24.63 -4.70
N ARG A 27 17.54 24.76 -5.99
CA ARG A 27 17.98 25.87 -6.84
C ARG A 27 17.71 27.26 -6.25
N PRO A 28 16.52 27.58 -5.70
CA PRO A 28 16.25 28.89 -5.12
C PRO A 28 17.16 29.23 -3.93
N PHE A 29 17.64 28.23 -3.20
CA PHE A 29 18.54 28.42 -2.05
C PHE A 29 19.97 28.73 -2.50
N VAL A 30 20.41 28.03 -3.54
CA VAL A 30 21.70 28.27 -4.19
C VAL A 30 21.72 29.66 -4.86
N GLU A 31 20.62 30.05 -5.50
CA GLU A 31 20.45 31.39 -6.07
C GLU A 31 20.54 32.46 -4.99
N CYS A 32 19.93 32.23 -3.82
CA CYS A 32 20.01 33.17 -2.70
C CYS A 32 21.44 33.35 -2.18
N LEU A 33 22.20 32.25 -2.01
CA LEU A 33 23.62 32.32 -1.63
C LEU A 33 24.48 33.02 -2.70
N ARG A 34 24.18 32.80 -3.99
CA ARG A 34 24.87 33.46 -5.11
C ARG A 34 24.58 34.96 -5.19
N ALA A 35 23.43 35.39 -4.68
CA ALA A 35 23.10 36.81 -4.52
C ALA A 35 23.90 37.49 -3.38
N GLY A 36 24.71 36.73 -2.64
CA GLY A 36 25.62 37.26 -1.62
C GLY A 36 25.06 37.20 -0.19
N HIS A 37 23.89 36.59 0.00
CA HIS A 37 23.35 36.37 1.34
C HIS A 37 24.18 35.32 2.10
N GLU A 38 24.27 35.48 3.42
CA GLU A 38 24.98 34.53 4.28
C GLU A 38 24.25 33.19 4.36
N GLU A 39 22.92 33.23 4.34
CA GLU A 39 22.03 32.07 4.43
C GLU A 39 21.26 31.86 3.10
N GLY A 40 21.00 30.60 2.77
CA GLY A 40 20.30 30.23 1.53
C GLY A 40 18.80 30.48 1.55
N ASP A 41 18.23 30.90 2.66
CA ASP A 41 16.79 31.06 2.87
C ASP A 41 16.36 32.48 3.26
N THR A 42 17.25 33.46 3.13
CA THR A 42 16.89 34.88 3.29
C THR A 42 15.94 35.38 2.20
N CYS A 43 15.97 34.76 1.01
CA CYS A 43 15.23 35.22 -0.16
C CYS A 43 13.77 34.71 -0.18
N PRO A 44 12.80 35.50 -0.71
CA PRO A 44 11.42 35.05 -0.82
C PRO A 44 11.23 33.74 -1.62
N ALA A 45 12.07 33.52 -2.64
CA ALA A 45 12.00 32.32 -3.47
C ALA A 45 12.39 31.04 -2.72
N SER A 46 13.38 31.10 -1.85
CA SER A 46 13.80 29.97 -1.00
C SER A 46 12.78 29.68 0.10
N LEU A 47 12.17 30.70 0.70
CA LEU A 47 11.01 30.52 1.60
C LEU A 47 9.82 29.84 0.89
N GLY A 48 9.58 30.19 -0.38
CA GLY A 48 8.63 29.49 -1.24
C GLY A 48 8.97 28.02 -1.43
N GLY A 49 10.26 27.66 -1.47
CA GLY A 49 10.75 26.29 -1.48
C GLY A 49 10.32 25.50 -0.25
N TYR A 50 10.55 26.02 0.95
CA TYR A 50 10.10 25.36 2.19
C TYR A 50 8.59 25.16 2.23
N ARG A 51 7.80 26.19 1.87
CA ARG A 51 6.33 26.09 1.87
C ARG A 51 5.83 24.99 0.94
N ARG A 52 6.39 24.87 -0.27
CA ARG A 52 6.04 23.78 -1.19
C ARG A 52 6.41 22.41 -0.63
N LYS A 53 7.60 22.28 -0.05
CA LYS A 53 8.05 21.00 0.55
C LYS A 53 7.15 20.59 1.72
N LEU A 54 6.73 21.54 2.55
CA LEU A 54 5.76 21.26 3.62
C LEU A 54 4.44 20.72 3.05
N THR A 55 3.88 21.35 2.03
CA THR A 55 2.64 20.85 1.37
C THR A 55 2.80 19.43 0.84
N GLU A 56 3.94 19.10 0.24
CA GLU A 56 4.24 17.75 -0.25
C GLU A 56 4.34 16.74 0.90
N MET A 57 5.08 17.08 1.95
CA MET A 57 5.25 16.23 3.13
C MET A 57 3.91 15.98 3.82
N ASP A 58 3.08 17.02 3.99
CA ASP A 58 1.75 16.90 4.59
C ASP A 58 0.86 15.94 3.77
N ALA A 59 0.92 16.02 2.44
CA ALA A 59 0.20 15.11 1.56
C ALA A 59 0.68 13.66 1.71
N LEU A 60 1.99 13.43 1.84
CA LEU A 60 2.55 12.11 2.07
C LEU A 60 2.17 11.56 3.46
N VAL A 61 2.26 12.38 4.51
CA VAL A 61 1.85 12.02 5.86
C VAL A 61 0.38 11.60 5.88
N ALA A 62 -0.50 12.36 5.21
CA ALA A 62 -1.91 12.00 5.11
C ALA A 62 -2.12 10.62 4.46
N GLN A 63 -1.38 10.32 3.39
CA GLN A 63 -1.43 9.01 2.72
C GLN A 63 -0.96 7.87 3.65
N VAL A 64 0.17 8.07 4.34
CA VAL A 64 0.72 7.08 5.28
C VAL A 64 -0.24 6.85 6.45
N LEU A 65 -0.83 7.90 7.00
CA LEU A 65 -1.83 7.79 8.08
C LEU A 65 -3.07 7.03 7.62
N ALA A 66 -3.54 7.27 6.40
CA ALA A 66 -4.66 6.53 5.81
C ALA A 66 -4.31 5.03 5.63
N ALA A 67 -3.12 4.72 5.13
CA ALA A 67 -2.65 3.34 5.01
C ALA A 67 -2.53 2.65 6.37
N ARG A 68 -1.94 3.32 7.36
CA ARG A 68 -1.85 2.84 8.74
C ARG A 68 -3.22 2.51 9.33
N ALA A 69 -4.21 3.39 9.15
CA ALA A 69 -5.57 3.15 9.63
C ALA A 69 -6.20 1.90 8.98
N ARG A 70 -6.00 1.70 7.67
CA ARG A 70 -6.48 0.49 6.98
C ARG A 70 -5.85 -0.78 7.54
N VAL A 71 -4.54 -0.80 7.72
CA VAL A 71 -3.81 -1.95 8.27
C VAL A 71 -4.25 -2.24 9.70
N ALA A 72 -4.39 -1.22 10.55
CA ALA A 72 -4.87 -1.39 11.91
C ALA A 72 -6.28 -2.02 11.97
N ALA A 73 -7.19 -1.57 11.09
CA ALA A 73 -8.52 -2.15 11.00
C ALA A 73 -8.51 -3.61 10.49
N GLN A 74 -7.62 -3.94 9.55
CA GLN A 74 -7.45 -5.32 9.09
C GLN A 74 -6.91 -6.22 10.19
N LEU A 75 -5.91 -5.75 10.94
CA LEU A 75 -5.32 -6.49 12.06
C LEU A 75 -6.38 -6.81 13.12
N ALA A 76 -7.16 -5.82 13.56
CA ALA A 76 -8.21 -6.03 14.57
C ALA A 76 -9.24 -7.09 14.15
N ARG A 77 -9.64 -7.09 12.87
CA ARG A 77 -10.55 -8.13 12.32
C ARG A 77 -9.90 -9.51 12.29
N ALA A 78 -8.63 -9.59 11.90
CA ALA A 78 -7.90 -10.84 11.86
C ALA A 78 -7.74 -11.44 13.26
N GLU A 79 -7.40 -10.62 14.25
CA GLU A 79 -7.30 -11.04 15.64
C GLU A 79 -8.63 -11.56 16.20
N GLU A 80 -9.75 -10.91 15.87
CA GLU A 80 -11.08 -11.40 16.25
C GLU A 80 -11.42 -12.74 15.60
N ALA A 81 -11.12 -12.89 14.30
CA ALA A 81 -11.34 -14.15 13.60
C ALA A 81 -10.50 -15.30 14.22
N VAL A 82 -9.25 -15.02 14.62
CA VAL A 82 -8.39 -15.99 15.32
C VAL A 82 -8.98 -16.36 16.68
N ARG A 83 -9.48 -15.40 17.46
CA ARG A 83 -10.16 -15.68 18.74
C ARG A 83 -11.40 -16.54 18.55
N ALA A 84 -12.22 -16.24 17.55
CA ALA A 84 -13.43 -17.02 17.26
C ALA A 84 -13.11 -18.47 16.89
N LEU A 85 -12.07 -18.71 16.10
CA LEU A 85 -11.60 -20.06 15.76
C LEU A 85 -11.08 -20.82 16.99
N ALA A 86 -10.39 -20.13 17.91
CA ALA A 86 -9.88 -20.76 19.14
C ALA A 86 -11.00 -21.08 20.15
N GLY A 87 -12.09 -20.30 20.15
CA GLY A 87 -13.26 -20.51 21.02
C GLY A 87 -14.29 -21.49 20.46
N ALA A 88 -14.24 -21.80 19.16
CA ALA A 88 -15.08 -22.83 18.56
C ALA A 88 -14.51 -24.21 18.94
N ALA A 89 -15.28 -25.02 19.68
CA ALA A 89 -14.99 -26.44 19.78
C ALA A 89 -14.93 -27.02 18.35
N PRO A 90 -13.94 -27.88 18.02
CA PRO A 90 -13.91 -28.50 16.70
C PRO A 90 -15.26 -29.21 16.46
N PRO A 91 -15.80 -29.19 15.23
CA PRO A 91 -16.95 -30.04 14.94
C PRO A 91 -16.54 -31.47 15.30
N GLU A 92 -17.33 -32.11 16.16
CA GLU A 92 -17.20 -33.54 16.46
C GLU A 92 -16.97 -34.27 15.13
N PRO A 93 -15.88 -35.06 14.97
CA PRO A 93 -15.62 -35.74 13.72
C PRO A 93 -16.77 -36.73 13.49
N GLY A 94 -17.73 -36.33 12.66
CA GLY A 94 -18.84 -37.16 12.26
C GLY A 94 -18.32 -38.34 11.46
N CYS A 95 -18.07 -39.47 12.12
CA CYS A 95 -18.02 -40.77 11.46
C CYS A 95 -19.39 -41.04 10.84
N ALA A 96 -19.59 -40.62 9.59
CA ALA A 96 -20.78 -40.93 8.81
C ALA A 96 -20.39 -41.64 7.52
N LEU A 97 -20.06 -42.93 7.64
CA LEU A 97 -20.46 -43.90 6.62
C LEU A 97 -21.92 -44.29 6.92
N ALA A 98 -22.84 -43.34 6.77
CA ALA A 98 -24.25 -43.70 6.68
C ALA A 98 -24.47 -44.40 5.33
N PRO A 99 -25.11 -45.57 5.29
CA PRO A 99 -25.39 -46.23 4.02
C PRO A 99 -26.28 -45.33 3.15
N VAL A 100 -25.83 -45.08 1.92
CA VAL A 100 -26.61 -44.37 0.90
C VAL A 100 -27.90 -45.17 0.67
N PRO A 101 -29.10 -44.56 0.77
CA PRO A 101 -30.33 -45.26 0.45
C PRO A 101 -30.31 -45.71 -1.03
N PRO A 102 -30.82 -46.91 -1.36
CA PRO A 102 -30.79 -47.39 -2.74
C PRO A 102 -31.55 -46.43 -3.65
N VAL A 103 -30.89 -46.01 -4.74
CA VAL A 103 -31.53 -45.25 -5.81
C VAL A 103 -32.57 -46.17 -6.47
N PRO A 104 -33.84 -45.76 -6.61
CA PRO A 104 -34.83 -46.56 -7.30
C PRO A 104 -34.43 -46.70 -8.78
N ALA A 105 -34.37 -47.94 -9.26
CA ALA A 105 -34.10 -48.23 -10.66
C ALA A 105 -35.22 -47.65 -11.53
N THR A 106 -34.87 -46.75 -12.43
CA THR A 106 -35.74 -46.36 -13.55
C THR A 106 -35.89 -47.56 -14.49
N PRO A 107 -37.11 -47.96 -14.87
CA PRO A 107 -37.30 -49.05 -15.82
C PRO A 107 -36.73 -48.63 -17.19
N THR A 108 -35.83 -49.45 -17.71
CA THR A 108 -35.37 -49.37 -19.09
C THR A 108 -36.52 -49.76 -20.01
N ALA A 109 -36.91 -48.87 -20.91
CA ALA A 109 -37.79 -49.21 -22.01
C ALA A 109 -37.01 -50.09 -23.01
N GLU A 110 -37.13 -51.41 -22.85
CA GLU A 110 -36.70 -52.39 -23.85
C GLU A 110 -37.78 -52.52 -24.92
N GLU A 111 -37.41 -52.12 -26.13
CA GLU A 111 -37.68 -52.80 -27.40
C GLU A 111 -39.08 -53.37 -27.64
N THR A 112 -39.87 -52.68 -28.46
CA THR A 112 -41.00 -53.30 -29.17
C THR A 112 -40.73 -53.39 -30.68
N ARG A 113 -40.33 -54.60 -31.06
CA ARG A 113 -40.76 -55.42 -32.21
C ARG A 113 -40.33 -55.07 -33.64
N HIS A 114 -39.52 -56.01 -34.12
CA HIS A 114 -39.40 -56.54 -35.48
C HIS A 114 -40.74 -56.88 -36.18
N ALA A 115 -40.72 -56.69 -37.51
CA ALA A 115 -41.44 -57.35 -38.62
C ALA A 115 -42.80 -56.84 -39.15
N GLY A 116 -42.83 -56.56 -40.46
CA GLY A 116 -44.04 -56.54 -41.30
C GLY A 116 -43.85 -56.16 -42.79
N HIS A 117 -43.51 -57.14 -43.65
CA HIS A 117 -43.91 -57.32 -45.09
C HIS A 117 -43.51 -56.22 -46.11
N HIS A 118 -42.88 -56.46 -47.27
CA HIS A 118 -43.04 -57.47 -48.33
C HIS A 118 -41.73 -57.73 -49.08
#